data_AF-A0A0F9G1U8-F1
#
_entry.id   AF-A0A0F9G1U8-F1
#
_cell.length_a   1.000
_cell.length_b   1.000
_cell.length_c   1.000
_cell.angle_alpha   90.00
_cell.angle_beta   90.00
_cell.angle_gamma   90.00
#
_symmetry.space_group_name_H-M   'P 1'
#
loop_
_entity.id
_entity.type
_entity.pdbx_description
1 polymer ?
#
loop_
_entity_poly.entity_id
_entity_poly.type
_entity_poly.pdbx_seq_one_letter_code
_entity_poly.pdbx_strand_id
1 'polypeptide(L)'
;MEELNAKIAEWLGFTIGEYPEPRLTPDEKAWYDPKGMFFSGLKHFMDFPNDIDACFRYIVPKLREIMSEEDFAQFITKIAVIIFVSLNPALELCRAVEKLIDGEKHWNLK
;
A
#
# COMPACT_ATOMS: atom_id res chain seq x y z
N MET A 1 -8.87 7.30 -4.59
CA MET A 1 -8.12 6.04 -4.81
C MET A 1 -6.67 6.33 -5.16
N GLU A 2 -6.39 7.22 -6.12
CA GLU A 2 -5.00 7.61 -6.44
C GLU A 2 -4.25 8.23 -5.27
N GLU A 3 -4.91 9.07 -4.45
CA GLU A 3 -4.33 9.64 -3.23
C GLU A 3 -3.95 8.57 -2.19
N LEU A 4 -4.88 7.66 -1.87
CA LEU A 4 -4.64 6.53 -0.95
C LEU A 4 -3.46 5.66 -1.44
N ASN A 5 -3.45 5.38 -2.74
CA ASN A 5 -2.44 4.55 -3.36
C ASN A 5 -1.05 5.20 -3.33
N ALA A 6 -0.97 6.50 -3.62
CA ALA A 6 0.26 7.27 -3.50
C ALA A 6 0.75 7.36 -2.05
N LYS A 7 -0.15 7.60 -1.10
CA LYS A 7 0.16 7.65 0.33
C LYS A 7 0.76 6.33 0.84
N ILE A 8 0.17 5.20 0.44
CA ILE A 8 0.71 3.88 0.76
C ILE A 8 2.06 3.66 0.08
N ALA A 9 2.20 4.01 -1.20
CA ALA A 9 3.46 3.88 -1.92
C ALA A 9 4.59 4.67 -1.22
N GLU A 10 4.35 5.92 -0.85
CA GLU A 10 5.31 6.77 -0.13
C GLU A 10 5.67 6.15 1.23
N TRP A 11 4.68 5.66 1.99
CA TRP A 11 4.93 4.99 3.27
C TRP A 11 5.73 3.68 3.13
N LEU A 12 5.56 2.96 2.01
CA LEU A 12 6.38 1.80 1.65
C LEU A 12 7.81 2.18 1.22
N GLY A 13 8.12 3.47 1.10
CA GLY A 13 9.43 3.98 0.71
C GLY A 13 9.59 4.16 -0.80
N PHE A 14 8.51 4.14 -1.57
CA PHE A 14 8.57 4.50 -2.98
C PHE A 14 8.78 6.01 -3.13
N THR A 15 9.56 6.41 -4.13
CA THR A 15 9.89 7.81 -4.38
C THR A 15 9.51 8.23 -5.80
N ILE A 16 9.19 9.51 -5.97
CA ILE A 16 9.00 10.10 -7.30
C ILE A 16 10.36 10.61 -7.79
N GLY A 17 10.74 10.24 -9.01
CA GLY A 17 12.01 10.65 -9.63
C GLY A 17 11.84 11.16 -11.05
N GLU A 18 12.95 11.22 -11.78
CA GLU A 18 12.95 11.53 -13.21
C GLU A 18 12.53 10.31 -14.04
N TYR A 19 12.02 10.52 -15.25
CA TYR A 19 11.79 9.41 -16.16
C TYR A 19 13.12 8.93 -16.77
N PRO A 20 13.40 7.63 -16.82
CA PRO A 20 14.61 7.11 -17.47
C PRO A 20 14.59 7.26 -18.99
N GLU A 21 13.41 7.44 -19.59
CA GLU A 21 13.20 7.58 -21.03
C GLU A 21 12.30 8.80 -21.36
N PRO A 22 12.31 9.30 -22.61
CA PRO A 22 11.41 10.37 -23.03
C PRO A 22 9.94 10.00 -22.78
N ARG A 23 9.17 10.91 -22.15
CA ARG A 23 7.79 10.65 -21.76
C ARG A 23 6.89 10.43 -22.98
N LEU A 24 6.10 9.35 -22.94
CA LEU A 24 4.94 9.17 -23.82
C LEU A 24 3.70 9.92 -23.30
N THR A 25 3.65 10.14 -21.98
CA THR A 25 2.51 10.66 -21.21
C THR A 25 3.01 11.74 -20.24
N PRO A 26 2.73 13.04 -20.47
CA PRO A 26 3.30 14.13 -19.67
C PRO A 26 2.91 14.11 -18.19
N ASP A 27 1.72 13.57 -17.88
CA ASP A 27 1.07 13.68 -16.57
C ASP A 27 1.36 12.51 -15.63
N GLU A 28 2.01 11.45 -16.12
CA GLU A 28 2.34 10.31 -15.27
C GLU A 28 3.56 10.63 -14.37
N LYS A 29 3.54 10.05 -13.17
CA LYS A 29 4.66 10.12 -12.22
C LYS A 29 5.60 8.93 -12.45
N ALA A 30 6.90 9.19 -12.46
CA ALA A 30 7.95 8.18 -12.44
C ALA A 30 8.18 7.72 -11.00
N TRP A 31 7.62 6.56 -10.65
CA TRP A 31 7.80 5.97 -9.33
C TRP A 31 9.00 5.04 -9.31
N TYR A 32 9.69 5.02 -8.18
CA TYR A 32 10.81 4.14 -7.92
C TYR A 32 10.57 3.36 -6.63
N ASP A 33 10.77 2.05 -6.64
CA ASP A 33 10.75 1.27 -5.40
C ASP A 33 12.00 1.54 -4.53
N PRO A 34 12.04 1.04 -3.28
CA PRO A 34 13.22 1.20 -2.42
C PRO A 34 14.52 0.60 -2.99
N LYS A 35 14.46 -0.19 -4.07
CA LYS A 35 15.62 -0.77 -4.78
C LYS A 35 16.00 0.05 -6.03
N GLY A 36 15.28 1.12 -6.34
CA GLY A 36 15.50 1.95 -7.51
C GLY A 36 14.91 1.40 -8.81
N MET A 37 14.00 0.41 -8.75
CA MET A 37 13.28 -0.08 -9.93
C MET A 37 12.20 0.94 -10.34
N PHE A 38 12.20 1.32 -11.62
CA PHE A 38 11.28 2.31 -12.19
C PHE A 38 9.91 1.72 -12.55
N PHE A 39 8.86 2.52 -12.31
CA PHE A 39 7.47 2.25 -12.70
C PHE A 39 6.81 3.50 -13.29
N SER A 40 6.17 3.34 -14.46
CA SER A 40 5.38 4.40 -15.10
C SER A 40 3.95 4.39 -14.57
N GLY A 41 3.64 5.33 -13.68
CA GLY A 41 2.32 5.45 -13.08
C GLY A 41 1.97 4.33 -12.09
N LEU A 42 0.91 4.55 -11.31
CA LEU A 42 0.47 3.59 -10.27
C LEU A 42 -0.46 2.49 -10.82
N LYS A 43 -1.24 2.79 -11.87
CA LYS A 43 -2.30 1.92 -12.39
C LYS A 43 -1.85 0.56 -12.91
N HIS A 44 -0.59 0.44 -13.33
CA HIS A 44 -0.12 -0.77 -14.02
C HIS A 44 0.64 -1.76 -13.14
N PHE A 45 1.11 -1.35 -11.96
CA PHE A 45 1.94 -2.23 -11.11
C PHE A 45 1.62 -2.17 -9.61
N MET A 46 0.96 -1.11 -9.15
CA MET A 46 0.72 -0.87 -7.73
C MET A 46 -0.67 -0.31 -7.52
N ASP A 47 -1.71 -1.00 -7.98
CA ASP A 47 -3.08 -0.61 -7.65
C ASP A 47 -3.49 -1.26 -6.32
N PHE A 48 -2.83 -0.86 -5.22
CA PHE A 48 -3.05 -1.47 -3.90
C PHE A 48 -4.54 -1.55 -3.51
N PRO A 49 -5.37 -0.52 -3.74
CA PRO A 49 -6.80 -0.59 -3.40
C PRO A 49 -7.60 -1.66 -4.17
N ASN A 50 -7.07 -2.20 -5.26
CA ASN A 50 -7.75 -3.19 -6.10
C ASN A 50 -6.97 -4.51 -6.26
N ASP A 51 -5.72 -4.58 -5.78
CA ASP A 51 -4.86 -5.75 -5.88
C ASP A 51 -4.42 -6.24 -4.48
N ILE A 52 -5.07 -7.31 -4.03
CA ILE A 52 -4.76 -7.94 -2.74
C ILE A 52 -3.38 -8.59 -2.74
N ASP A 53 -2.91 -9.14 -3.87
CA ASP A 53 -1.59 -9.76 -3.96
C ASP A 53 -0.49 -8.71 -3.82
N ALA A 54 -0.69 -7.52 -4.41
CA ALA A 54 0.20 -6.38 -4.20
C ALA A 54 0.25 -5.96 -2.73
N CYS A 55 -0.91 -5.92 -2.05
CA CYS A 55 -0.95 -5.64 -0.62
C CYS A 55 -0.14 -6.67 0.20
N PHE A 56 -0.32 -7.96 -0.06
CA PHE A 56 0.44 -9.02 0.64
C PHE A 56 1.93 -9.01 0.31
N ARG A 57 2.30 -8.59 -0.91
CA ARG A 57 3.69 -8.52 -1.35
C ARG A 57 4.46 -7.37 -0.70
N TYR A 58 3.83 -6.21 -0.52
CA TYR A 58 4.54 -5.00 -0.10
C TYR A 58 4.12 -4.49 1.29
N ILE A 59 2.82 -4.42 1.57
CA ILE A 59 2.29 -3.86 2.82
C ILE A 59 2.54 -4.81 4.00
N VAL A 60 2.18 -6.09 3.86
CA VAL A 60 2.26 -7.05 4.97
C VAL A 60 3.70 -7.21 5.51
N PRO A 61 4.74 -7.34 4.67
CA PRO A 61 6.12 -7.36 5.15
C PRO A 61 6.52 -6.08 5.90
N LYS A 62 6.08 -4.90 5.41
CA LYS A 62 6.39 -3.63 6.06
C LYS A 62 5.72 -3.52 7.43
N LEU A 63 4.47 -3.96 7.56
CA LEU A 63 3.78 -4.02 8.85
C LEU A 63 4.51 -4.91 9.84
N ARG A 64 4.98 -6.08 9.40
CA ARG A 64 5.75 -7.00 10.25
C ARG A 64 7.07 -6.38 10.74
N GLU A 65 7.69 -5.50 9.95
CA GLU A 65 8.92 -4.81 10.33
C GLU A 65 8.67 -3.75 11.42
N ILE A 66 7.55 -3.01 11.36
CA ILE A 66 7.32 -1.84 12.22
C ILE A 66 6.46 -2.12 13.45
N MET A 67 5.74 -3.24 13.48
CA MET A 67 4.84 -3.61 14.58
C MET A 67 5.51 -4.60 15.53
N SER A 68 5.03 -4.65 16.78
CA SER A 68 5.36 -5.77 17.65
C SER A 68 4.72 -7.07 17.12
N GLU A 69 5.27 -8.23 17.48
CA GLU A 69 4.68 -9.53 17.09
C GLU A 69 3.22 -9.67 17.57
N GLU A 70 2.90 -9.15 18.76
CA GLU A 70 1.54 -9.15 19.29
C GLU A 70 0.60 -8.26 18.47
N ASP A 71 1.01 -7.01 18.20
CA ASP A 71 0.21 -6.07 17.40
C ASP A 71 0.00 -6.59 15.98
N PHE A 72 1.05 -7.16 15.36
CA PHE A 72 0.99 -7.74 14.04
C PHE A 72 0.01 -8.92 14.00
N ALA A 73 0.08 -9.84 14.97
CA ALA A 73 -0.85 -10.97 15.05
C ALA A 73 -2.31 -10.51 15.22
N GLN A 74 -2.56 -9.50 16.06
CA GLN A 74 -3.89 -8.90 16.22
C GLN A 74 -4.37 -8.23 14.92
N PHE A 75 -3.50 -7.47 14.25
CA PHE A 75 -3.81 -6.79 12.99
C PHE A 75 -4.17 -7.81 11.90
N ILE A 76 -3.33 -8.82 11.67
CA ILE A 76 -3.56 -9.85 10.66
C ILE A 76 -4.82 -10.65 10.96
N THR A 77 -5.12 -10.95 12.22
CA THR A 77 -6.36 -11.66 12.60
C THR A 77 -7.60 -10.84 12.20
N LYS A 78 -7.59 -9.53 12.45
CA LYS A 78 -8.70 -8.64 12.03
C LYS A 78 -8.81 -8.55 10.50
N ILE A 79 -7.69 -8.42 9.81
CA ILE A 79 -7.65 -8.39 8.34
C ILE A 79 -8.13 -9.71 7.74
N ALA A 80 -7.77 -10.87 8.32
CA ALA A 80 -8.24 -12.16 7.85
C ALA A 80 -9.78 -12.24 7.88
N VAL A 81 -10.42 -11.79 8.96
CA VAL A 81 -11.88 -11.69 9.03
C VAL A 81 -12.44 -10.83 7.91
N ILE A 82 -11.84 -9.66 7.66
CA ILE A 82 -12.24 -8.75 6.57
C ILE A 82 -12.07 -9.40 5.20
N ILE A 83 -10.99 -10.14 4.98
CA ILE A 83 -10.76 -10.86 3.72
C ILE A 83 -11.88 -11.86 3.44
N PHE A 84 -12.41 -12.52 4.47
CA PHE A 84 -13.51 -13.47 4.30
C PHE A 84 -14.88 -12.84 4.08
N VAL A 85 -15.11 -11.59 4.52
CA VAL A 85 -16.46 -10.98 4.51
C VAL A 85 -16.59 -9.76 3.57
N SER A 86 -15.49 -9.15 3.15
CA SER A 86 -15.49 -7.94 2.32
C SER A 86 -15.59 -8.25 0.84
N LEU A 87 -16.33 -7.40 0.12
CA LEU A 87 -16.38 -7.40 -1.35
C LEU A 87 -15.10 -6.83 -1.99
N ASN A 88 -14.33 -6.04 -1.24
CA ASN A 88 -13.05 -5.51 -1.69
C ASN A 88 -12.03 -5.54 -0.53
N PRO A 89 -11.38 -6.70 -0.30
CA PRO A 89 -10.45 -6.86 0.81
C PRO A 89 -9.17 -6.02 0.66
N ALA A 90 -8.75 -5.74 -0.58
CA ALA A 90 -7.57 -4.93 -0.85
C ALA A 90 -7.77 -3.48 -0.40
N LEU A 91 -8.92 -2.89 -0.74
CA LEU A 91 -9.29 -1.54 -0.31
C LEU A 91 -9.40 -1.43 1.21
N GLU A 92 -10.02 -2.41 1.88
CA GLU A 92 -10.17 -2.40 3.33
C GLU A 92 -8.81 -2.51 4.05
N LEU A 93 -7.91 -3.35 3.55
CA LEU A 93 -6.53 -3.38 4.04
C LEU A 93 -5.81 -2.05 3.81
N CYS A 94 -5.95 -1.44 2.64
CA CYS A 94 -5.37 -0.12 2.36
C CYS A 94 -5.88 0.96 3.33
N ARG A 95 -7.18 0.97 3.63
CA ARG A 95 -7.78 1.90 4.61
C ARG A 95 -7.30 1.64 6.03
N ALA A 96 -7.10 0.38 6.40
CA ALA A 96 -6.50 0.01 7.68
C ALA A 96 -5.10 0.62 7.83
N VAL A 97 -4.29 0.50 6.76
CA VAL A 97 -2.93 1.01 6.68
C VAL A 97 -2.91 2.54 6.63
N GLU A 98 -3.88 3.18 5.98
CA GLU A 98 -4.01 4.63 6.01
C GLU A 98 -4.16 5.17 7.44
N LYS A 99 -5.03 4.56 8.24
CA LYS A 99 -5.19 4.90 9.67
C LYS A 99 -3.90 4.66 10.46
N LEU A 100 -3.16 3.60 10.13
CA LEU A 100 -1.82 3.33 10.66
C LEU A 100 -0.85 4.49 10.39
N ILE A 101 -0.80 4.93 9.13
CA ILE A 101 0.06 6.03 8.69
C ILE A 101 -0.30 7.34 9.41
N ASP A 102 -1.60 7.59 9.62
CA ASP A 102 -2.09 8.80 10.29
C ASP A 102 -1.93 8.76 11.83
N GLY A 103 -1.36 7.69 12.38
CA GLY A 103 -1.08 7.55 13.81
C GLY A 103 -2.29 7.19 14.67
N GLU A 104 -3.38 6.70 14.06
CA GLU A 104 -4.57 6.27 14.78
C GLU A 104 -4.30 4.93 15.49
N LYS A 105 -3.95 4.95 16.78
CA LYS A 105 -3.64 3.73 17.59
C LYS A 105 -4.72 2.64 17.62
N HIS A 106 -5.93 2.96 17.17
CA HIS A 106 -7.00 1.99 17.03
C HIS A 106 -7.32 1.79 15.55
N TRP A 107 -6.81 0.69 14.99
CA TRP A 107 -7.26 0.11 13.73
C TRP A 107 -8.66 -0.50 13.92
N ASN A 108 -9.61 0.32 14.39
CA ASN A 108 -11.02 0.00 14.41
C ASN A 108 -11.50 0.01 12.97
N LEU A 109 -11.42 -1.18 12.39
CA LEU A 109 -11.97 -1.51 11.10
C LEU A 109 -13.48 -1.58 11.34
N LYS A 110 -14.21 -0.63 10.76
CA LYS A 110 -15.68 -0.53 10.87
C LYS A 110 -16.31 -1.37 9.79
#